data_AF-X1NHE1-F1
#
_entry.id   AF-X1NHE1-F1
#
_cell.length_a   1.000
_cell.length_b   1.000
_cell.length_c   1.000
_cell.angle_alpha   90.00
_cell.angle_beta   90.00
_cell.angle_gamma   90.00
#
_symmetry.space_group_name_H-M   'P 1'
#
loop_
_entity.id
_entity.type
_entity.pdbx_description
1 polymer ?
#
loop_
_entity_poly.entity_id
_entity_poly.type
_entity_poly.pdbx_seq_one_letter_code
_entity_poly.pdbx_strand_id
1 'polypeptide(L)'
;MIGFVAASISAFIGILIGATSGYFGGKVDDILMRFTEMFLVIPRFFLILLIVALFGGSVWNVMIVIGITSWPGTARLVRAEFLSLKEREFVEAARLVGAKDFKIIFRHILPNALSPVIVSSSLRVAGAILSEAGLSFLGLGDLTHITWGQMLNRSQLFMRIAWWMAVFPGLMIFLTVLSLNLIGDGLNDALNPR
;
A
#
# COMPACT_ATOMS: atom_id res chain seq x y z
N MET A 1 -1.00 -9.24 -10.31
CA MET A 1 -1.20 -9.98 -9.04
C MET A 1 -0.34 -9.42 -7.91
N ILE A 2 0.98 -9.30 -8.10
CA ILE A 2 1.94 -8.84 -7.07
C ILE A 2 1.49 -7.55 -6.38
N GLY A 3 1.23 -6.50 -7.16
CA GLY A 3 0.81 -5.21 -6.61
C GLY A 3 -0.51 -5.27 -5.82
N PHE A 4 -1.47 -6.09 -6.27
CA PHE A 4 -2.76 -6.24 -5.59
C PHE A 4 -2.61 -6.95 -4.25
N VAL A 5 -1.87 -8.05 -4.19
CA VAL A 5 -1.65 -8.78 -2.93
C VAL A 5 -0.93 -7.90 -1.91
N ALA A 6 0.13 -7.22 -2.34
CA ALA A 6 0.88 -6.31 -1.47
C ALA A 6 0.01 -5.14 -0.99
N ALA A 7 -0.78 -4.52 -1.88
CA ALA A 7 -1.70 -3.45 -1.52
C ALA A 7 -2.79 -3.93 -0.54
N SER A 8 -3.34 -5.13 -0.73
CA SER A 8 -4.34 -5.72 0.19
C SER A 8 -3.76 -5.99 1.57
N ILE A 9 -2.55 -6.55 1.68
CA ILE A 9 -1.88 -6.75 2.97
C ILE A 9 -1.65 -5.41 3.66
N SER A 10 -1.13 -4.43 2.89
CA SER A 10 -0.91 -3.07 3.38
C SER A 10 -2.20 -2.41 3.87
N ALA A 11 -3.28 -2.57 3.11
CA ALA A 11 -4.57 -1.99 3.42
C ALA A 11 -5.15 -2.61 4.68
N PHE A 12 -5.10 -3.95 4.78
CA PHE A 12 -5.58 -4.68 5.95
C PHE A 12 -4.86 -4.24 7.24
N ILE A 13 -3.53 -4.24 7.25
CA ILE A 13 -2.74 -3.82 8.42
C ILE A 13 -3.00 -2.34 8.73
N GLY A 14 -3.01 -1.49 7.70
CA GLY A 14 -3.24 -0.06 7.85
C GLY A 14 -4.62 0.27 8.39
N ILE A 15 -5.67 -0.42 7.92
CA ILE A 15 -7.03 -0.28 8.43
C ILE A 15 -7.11 -0.67 9.89
N LEU A 16 -6.52 -1.81 10.29
CA LEU A 16 -6.55 -2.24 11.69
C LEU A 16 -5.86 -1.23 12.61
N ILE A 17 -4.65 -0.79 12.26
CA ILE A 17 -3.87 0.15 13.09
C ILE A 17 -4.51 1.54 13.10
N GLY A 18 -4.94 2.03 11.93
CA GLY A 18 -5.56 3.34 11.77
C GLY A 18 -6.94 3.43 12.44
N ALA A 19 -7.77 2.41 12.30
CA ALA A 19 -9.08 2.36 12.96
C ALA A 19 -8.94 2.32 14.48
N THR A 20 -8.01 1.49 14.99
CA THR A 20 -7.76 1.37 16.43
C THR A 20 -7.23 2.67 17.00
N SER A 21 -6.21 3.29 16.37
CA SER A 21 -5.65 4.56 16.82
C SER A 21 -6.68 5.70 16.75
N GLY A 22 -7.37 5.86 15.62
CA GLY A 22 -8.34 6.93 15.41
C GLY A 22 -9.59 6.83 16.31
N TYR A 23 -10.10 5.62 16.53
CA TYR A 23 -11.30 5.41 17.36
C TYR A 23 -11.02 5.63 18.85
N PHE A 24 -10.00 4.96 19.41
CA PHE A 24 -9.73 5.00 20.84
C PHE A 24 -9.01 6.28 21.28
N GLY A 25 -8.16 6.88 20.43
CA GLY A 25 -7.44 8.10 20.76
C GLY A 25 -6.46 7.95 21.94
N GLY A 26 -5.98 9.09 22.45
CA GLY A 26 -5.15 9.17 23.65
C GLY A 26 -3.89 8.30 23.58
N LYS A 27 -3.61 7.54 24.65
CA LYS A 27 -2.39 6.71 24.75
C LYS A 27 -2.29 5.63 23.67
N VAL A 28 -3.42 5.06 23.23
CA VAL A 28 -3.44 4.02 22.19
C VAL A 28 -3.00 4.61 20.86
N ASP A 29 -3.54 5.79 20.54
CA ASP A 29 -3.14 6.56 19.38
C ASP A 29 -1.66 6.91 19.42
N ASP A 30 -1.19 7.51 20.52
CA ASP A 30 0.20 7.92 20.69
C ASP A 30 1.17 6.75 20.45
N ILE A 31 0.91 5.58 21.04
CA ILE A 31 1.79 4.41 20.91
C ILE A 31 1.80 3.87 19.48
N LEU A 32 0.61 3.66 18.89
CA LEU A 32 0.48 3.12 17.53
C LEU A 32 1.06 4.08 16.49
N MET A 33 0.86 5.38 16.66
CA MET A 33 1.39 6.39 15.76
C MET A 33 2.89 6.55 15.89
N ARG A 34 3.46 6.46 17.10
CA ARG A 34 4.92 6.42 17.26
C ARG A 34 5.55 5.22 16.57
N PHE A 35 4.93 4.05 16.68
CA PHE A 35 5.37 2.86 15.95
C PHE A 35 5.29 3.05 14.43
N THR A 36 4.19 3.63 13.95
CA THR A 36 4.00 3.98 12.55
C THR A 36 5.06 4.96 12.03
N GLU A 37 5.39 5.98 12.81
CA GLU A 37 6.40 7.00 12.50
C GLU A 37 7.81 6.41 12.44
N MET A 38 8.17 5.50 13.36
CA MET A 38 9.46 4.80 13.31
C MET A 38 9.66 4.05 11.98
N PHE A 39 8.62 3.41 11.45
CA PHE A 39 8.69 2.76 10.14
C PHE A 39 8.84 3.73 8.98
N LEU A 40 8.21 4.91 9.06
CA LEU A 40 8.27 5.92 8.00
C LEU A 40 9.62 6.62 7.91
N VAL A 41 10.40 6.66 8.99
CA VAL A 41 11.77 7.20 9.00
C VAL A 41 12.72 6.31 8.20
N ILE A 42 12.46 5.01 8.12
CA ILE A 42 13.31 4.06 7.40
C ILE A 42 13.02 4.18 5.89
N PRO A 43 14.05 4.36 5.05
CA PRO A 43 13.90 4.31 3.60
C PRO A 43 13.31 2.96 3.15
N ARG A 44 12.02 2.97 2.80
CA ARG A 44 11.23 1.74 2.57
C ARG A 44 11.85 0.79 1.55
N PHE A 45 12.38 1.32 0.44
CA PHE A 45 12.98 0.48 -0.61
C PHE A 45 14.21 -0.28 -0.08
N PHE A 46 15.04 0.36 0.75
CA PHE A 46 16.19 -0.28 1.37
C PHE A 46 15.78 -1.35 2.39
N LEU A 47 14.70 -1.11 3.15
CA LEU A 47 14.15 -2.11 4.06
C LEU A 47 13.67 -3.35 3.30
N ILE A 48 12.94 -3.16 2.19
CA ILE A 48 12.50 -4.28 1.35
C ILE A 48 13.71 -5.02 0.78
N LEU A 49 14.70 -4.29 0.25
CA LEU A 49 15.93 -4.87 -0.30
C LEU A 49 16.66 -5.73 0.73
N LEU A 50 16.84 -5.22 1.94
CA LEU A 50 17.51 -5.94 3.03
C LEU A 50 16.76 -7.24 3.37
N ILE A 51 15.45 -7.18 3.54
CA ILE A 51 14.66 -8.36 3.91
C ILE A 51 14.66 -9.37 2.76
N VAL A 52 14.48 -8.95 1.51
CA VAL A 52 14.51 -9.88 0.37
C VAL A 52 15.89 -10.49 0.18
N ALA A 53 16.98 -9.74 0.41
CA ALA A 53 18.33 -10.28 0.35
C ALA A 53 18.61 -11.35 1.42
N LEU A 54 18.03 -11.21 2.62
CA LEU A 54 18.20 -12.17 3.71
C LEU A 54 17.31 -13.40 3.60
N PHE A 55 16.06 -13.22 3.14
CA PHE A 55 15.02 -14.27 3.15
C PHE A 55 14.73 -14.86 1.77
N GLY A 56 15.35 -14.33 0.70
CA GLY A 56 15.26 -14.84 -0.66
C GLY A 56 14.23 -14.13 -1.55
N GLY A 57 14.43 -14.23 -2.86
CA GLY A 57 13.66 -13.49 -3.88
C GLY A 57 12.35 -14.11 -4.36
N SER A 58 11.75 -15.07 -3.64
CA SER A 58 10.51 -15.71 -4.13
C SER A 58 9.37 -14.70 -4.33
N VAL A 59 8.51 -14.88 -5.35
CA VAL A 59 7.38 -13.97 -5.62
C VAL A 59 6.53 -13.77 -4.36
N TRP A 60 6.29 -14.84 -3.59
CA TRP A 60 5.55 -14.77 -2.34
C TRP A 60 6.25 -13.94 -1.26
N ASN A 61 7.55 -14.12 -1.08
CA ASN A 61 8.30 -13.33 -0.10
C ASN A 61 8.28 -11.85 -0.49
N VAL A 62 8.56 -11.52 -1.75
CA VAL A 62 8.53 -10.14 -2.24
C VAL A 62 7.15 -9.50 -2.02
N MET A 63 6.05 -10.19 -2.35
CA MET A 63 4.69 -9.69 -2.11
C MET A 63 4.42 -9.38 -0.64
N ILE A 64 4.78 -10.31 0.27
CA ILE A 64 4.58 -10.15 1.70
C ILE A 64 5.41 -8.98 2.22
N VAL A 65 6.70 -8.94 1.91
CA VAL A 65 7.63 -7.90 2.36
C VAL A 65 7.18 -6.51 1.89
N ILE A 66 6.78 -6.37 0.62
CA ILE A 66 6.22 -5.11 0.12
C ILE A 66 4.95 -4.76 0.91
N GLY A 67 4.04 -5.69 1.13
CA GLY A 67 2.80 -5.44 1.87
C GLY A 67 3.01 -4.97 3.32
N ILE A 68 3.81 -5.70 4.09
CA ILE A 68 4.08 -5.41 5.52
C ILE A 68 4.96 -4.19 5.74
N THR A 69 5.63 -3.67 4.71
CA THR A 69 6.42 -2.42 4.80
C THR A 69 5.66 -1.21 4.27
N SER A 70 4.49 -1.41 3.66
CA SER A 70 3.69 -0.34 3.05
C SER A 70 2.63 0.25 3.96
N TRP A 71 2.15 -0.50 4.95
CA TRP A 71 0.97 -0.14 5.75
C TRP A 71 1.00 1.23 6.45
N PRO A 72 2.16 1.84 6.84
CA PRO A 72 2.14 3.05 7.67
C PRO A 72 1.35 4.23 7.09
N GLY A 73 1.45 4.45 5.77
CA GLY A 73 0.68 5.50 5.13
C GLY A 73 -0.84 5.25 5.15
N THR A 74 -1.29 3.98 5.09
CA THR A 74 -2.72 3.65 5.14
C THR A 74 -3.22 3.83 6.56
N ALA A 75 -2.43 3.44 7.57
CA ALA A 75 -2.77 3.68 8.96
C ALA A 75 -2.99 5.17 9.25
N ARG A 76 -2.10 6.05 8.75
CA ARG A 76 -2.27 7.51 8.89
C ARG A 76 -3.54 8.03 8.23
N LEU A 77 -3.84 7.58 7.03
CA LEU A 77 -5.03 7.98 6.28
C LEU A 77 -6.30 7.53 7.01
N VAL A 78 -6.38 6.24 7.38
CA VAL A 78 -7.53 5.68 8.10
C VAL A 78 -7.71 6.37 9.45
N ARG A 79 -6.62 6.63 10.18
CA ARG A 79 -6.67 7.39 11.43
C ARG A 79 -7.31 8.76 11.23
N ALA A 80 -6.87 9.51 10.22
CA ALA A 80 -7.42 10.84 9.94
C ALA A 80 -8.93 10.78 9.66
N GLU A 81 -9.36 9.82 8.85
CA GLU A 81 -10.79 9.58 8.59
C GLU A 81 -11.56 9.23 9.87
N PHE A 82 -11.01 8.35 10.70
CA PHE A 82 -11.64 7.95 11.97
C PHE A 82 -11.73 9.11 12.96
N LEU A 83 -10.72 9.96 13.04
CA LEU A 83 -10.75 11.17 13.88
C LEU A 83 -11.85 12.14 13.44
N SER A 84 -12.05 12.30 12.13
CA SER A 84 -13.11 13.15 11.56
C SER A 84 -14.51 12.55 11.73
N LEU A 85 -14.66 11.26 11.41
CA LEU A 85 -15.95 10.59 11.39
C LEU A 85 -16.50 10.29 12.79
N LYS A 86 -15.64 10.08 13.80
CA LYS A 86 -16.09 9.76 15.16
C LYS A 86 -16.82 10.93 15.84
N GLU A 87 -16.62 12.16 15.36
CA GLU A 87 -17.25 13.39 15.87
C GLU A 87 -18.55 13.75 15.14
N ARG A 88 -19.01 12.89 14.20
CA ARG A 88 -20.26 13.11 13.46
C ARG A 88 -21.49 12.66 14.24
N GLU A 89 -22.61 13.36 14.04
CA GLU A 89 -23.88 13.11 14.72
C GLU A 89 -24.36 11.65 14.65
N PHE A 90 -24.15 10.95 13.53
CA PHE A 90 -24.56 9.54 13.40
C PHE A 90 -23.79 8.61 14.34
N VAL A 91 -22.55 8.95 14.70
CA VAL A 91 -21.74 8.19 15.66
C VAL A 91 -22.21 8.49 17.08
N GLU A 92 -22.47 9.76 17.38
CA GLU A 92 -23.03 10.16 18.68
C GLU A 92 -24.38 9.51 18.93
N ALA A 93 -25.29 9.54 17.95
CA ALA A 93 -26.58 8.86 18.02
C ALA A 93 -26.43 7.35 18.26
N ALA A 94 -25.48 6.69 17.58
CA ALA A 94 -25.21 5.27 17.81
C ALA A 94 -24.72 4.99 19.24
N ARG A 95 -23.89 5.88 19.81
CA ARG A 95 -23.44 5.79 21.21
C ARG A 95 -24.58 6.01 22.20
N LEU A 96 -25.45 6.99 21.96
CA LEU A 96 -26.62 7.28 22.81
C LEU A 96 -27.59 6.10 22.89
N VAL A 97 -27.75 5.34 21.81
CA VAL A 97 -28.57 4.12 21.76
C VAL A 97 -27.83 2.89 22.34
N GLY A 98 -26.62 3.06 22.87
CA GLY A 98 -25.86 2.00 23.56
C GLY A 98 -25.17 1.00 22.61
N ALA A 99 -24.85 1.38 21.38
CA ALA A 99 -24.11 0.51 20.47
C ALA A 99 -22.69 0.24 21.02
N LYS A 100 -22.27 -1.03 21.00
CA LYS A 100 -20.90 -1.43 21.36
C LYS A 100 -19.88 -0.82 20.40
N ASP A 101 -18.68 -0.50 20.90
CA ASP A 101 -17.58 0.09 20.12
C ASP A 101 -17.28 -0.66 18.82
N PHE A 102 -17.21 -1.99 18.88
CA PHE A 102 -16.97 -2.81 17.69
C PHE A 102 -18.05 -2.60 16.60
N LYS A 103 -19.31 -2.46 17.01
CA LYS A 103 -20.41 -2.18 16.06
C LYS A 103 -20.26 -0.79 15.47
N ILE A 104 -19.87 0.21 16.26
CA ILE A 104 -19.63 1.59 15.79
C ILE A 104 -18.48 1.61 14.77
N ILE A 105 -17.36 0.99 15.11
CA ILE A 105 -16.16 0.90 14.24
C ILE A 105 -16.53 0.26 12.89
N PHE A 106 -17.05 -0.96 12.89
CA PHE A 106 -17.18 -1.74 11.65
C PHE A 106 -18.45 -1.43 10.86
N ARG A 107 -19.52 -0.95 11.49
CA ARG A 107 -20.82 -0.73 10.82
C ARG A 107 -21.10 0.74 10.53
N HIS A 108 -20.49 1.67 11.25
CA HIS A 108 -20.76 3.10 11.09
C HIS A 108 -19.56 3.87 10.57
N ILE A 109 -18.38 3.72 11.18
CA ILE A 109 -17.22 4.55 10.80
C ILE A 109 -16.47 3.95 9.61
N LEU A 110 -16.05 2.68 9.71
CA LEU A 110 -15.21 2.04 8.70
C LEU A 110 -15.81 2.10 7.29
N PRO A 111 -17.11 1.80 7.06
CA PRO A 111 -17.68 1.88 5.71
C PRO A 111 -17.57 3.27 5.08
N ASN A 112 -17.66 4.34 5.88
CA ASN A 112 -17.50 5.71 5.40
C ASN A 112 -16.02 6.07 5.18
N ALA A 113 -15.10 5.51 5.97
CA ALA A 113 -13.66 5.68 5.80
C ALA A 113 -13.09 4.85 4.64
N LEU A 114 -13.80 3.85 4.12
CA LEU A 114 -13.27 2.97 3.07
C LEU A 114 -13.07 3.68 1.73
N SER A 115 -13.87 4.71 1.43
CA SER A 115 -13.79 5.43 0.16
C SER A 115 -12.36 5.95 -0.14
N PRO A 116 -11.74 6.80 0.70
CA PRO A 116 -10.37 7.25 0.49
C PRO A 116 -9.33 6.12 0.63
N VAL A 117 -9.63 5.06 1.38
CA VAL A 117 -8.74 3.89 1.51
C VAL A 117 -8.66 3.10 0.22
N ILE A 118 -9.77 2.90 -0.48
CA ILE A 118 -9.81 2.18 -1.76
C ILE A 118 -9.02 2.97 -2.80
N VAL A 119 -9.23 4.28 -2.87
CA VAL A 119 -8.46 5.19 -3.72
C VAL A 119 -6.96 5.08 -3.42
N SER A 120 -6.55 5.27 -2.17
CA SER A 120 -5.14 5.17 -1.78
C SER A 120 -4.55 3.78 -2.07
N SER A 121 -5.34 2.73 -1.90
CA SER A 121 -4.93 1.34 -2.16
C SER A 121 -4.66 1.10 -3.64
N SER A 122 -5.42 1.72 -4.55
CA SER A 122 -5.18 1.62 -6.00
C SER A 122 -3.81 2.18 -6.39
N LEU A 123 -3.45 3.36 -5.87
CA LEU A 123 -2.14 3.99 -6.10
C LEU A 123 -0.99 3.15 -5.52
N ARG A 124 -1.24 2.43 -4.41
CA ARG A 124 -0.26 1.52 -3.81
C ARG A 124 0.04 0.30 -4.67
N VAL A 125 -0.92 -0.18 -5.45
CA VAL A 125 -0.69 -1.28 -6.41
C VAL A 125 0.42 -0.89 -7.39
N ALA A 126 0.36 0.33 -7.92
CA ALA A 126 1.36 0.87 -8.84
C ALA A 126 2.75 0.97 -8.17
N GLY A 127 2.81 1.52 -6.95
CA GLY A 127 4.06 1.60 -6.18
C GLY A 127 4.67 0.24 -5.84
N ALA A 128 3.84 -0.78 -5.59
CA ALA A 128 4.28 -2.14 -5.34
C ALA A 128 4.87 -2.79 -6.61
N ILE A 129 4.27 -2.56 -7.78
CA ILE A 129 4.82 -3.02 -9.08
C ILE A 129 6.19 -2.39 -9.34
N LEU A 130 6.33 -1.08 -9.11
CA LEU A 130 7.62 -0.40 -9.26
C LEU A 130 8.68 -0.95 -8.29
N SER A 131 8.29 -1.23 -7.05
CA SER A 131 9.20 -1.80 -6.05
C SER A 131 9.69 -3.19 -6.45
N GLU A 132 8.79 -4.06 -6.91
CA GLU A 132 9.15 -5.38 -7.42
C GLU A 132 10.03 -5.29 -8.66
N ALA A 133 9.66 -4.45 -9.63
CA ALA A 133 10.46 -4.25 -10.84
C ALA A 133 11.88 -3.75 -10.51
N GLY A 134 12.01 -2.86 -9.52
CA GLY A 134 13.30 -2.38 -9.02
C GLY A 134 14.14 -3.49 -8.38
N LEU A 135 13.54 -4.34 -7.52
CA LEU A 135 14.24 -5.48 -6.92
C LEU A 135 14.69 -6.50 -7.98
N SER A 136 13.79 -6.83 -8.90
CA SER A 136 14.04 -7.71 -10.03
C SER A 136 15.12 -7.18 -10.95
N PHE A 137 15.15 -5.86 -11.19
CA PHE A 137 16.21 -5.19 -11.92
C PHE A 137 17.57 -5.30 -11.22
N LEU A 138 17.59 -5.28 -9.89
CA LEU A 138 18.80 -5.49 -9.07
C LEU A 138 19.19 -6.97 -8.91
N GLY A 139 18.45 -7.90 -9.53
CA GLY A 139 18.73 -9.34 -9.46
C GLY A 139 18.21 -10.02 -8.19
N LEU A 140 17.36 -9.36 -7.42
CA LEU A 140 16.76 -9.87 -6.17
C LEU A 140 15.33 -10.42 -6.36
N GLY A 141 14.87 -10.50 -7.61
CA GLY A 141 13.55 -11.04 -7.96
C GLY A 141 13.51 -12.57 -8.06
N ASP A 142 12.31 -13.10 -8.30
CA ASP A 142 12.09 -14.55 -8.36
C ASP A 142 12.59 -15.14 -9.68
N LEU A 143 13.64 -15.97 -9.63
CA LEU A 143 14.24 -16.55 -10.82
C LEU A 143 13.33 -17.55 -11.56
N THR A 144 12.24 -18.03 -10.94
CA THR A 144 11.32 -18.99 -11.54
C THR A 144 10.29 -18.35 -12.47
N HIS A 145 9.94 -17.08 -12.22
CA HIS A 145 8.93 -16.36 -12.99
C HIS A 145 9.55 -15.12 -13.63
N ILE A 146 9.64 -15.09 -14.97
CA ILE A 146 10.21 -13.95 -15.68
C ILE A 146 9.32 -12.71 -15.49
N THR A 147 9.86 -11.69 -14.83
CA THR A 147 9.20 -10.38 -14.68
C THR A 147 9.80 -9.33 -15.62
N TRP A 148 9.08 -8.24 -15.87
CA TRP A 148 9.61 -7.12 -16.67
C TRP A 148 10.88 -6.51 -16.04
N GLY A 149 10.96 -6.47 -14.71
CA GLY A 149 12.18 -6.03 -14.00
C GLY A 149 13.37 -6.93 -14.30
N GLN A 150 13.17 -8.25 -14.39
CA GLN A 150 14.23 -9.19 -14.77
C GLN A 150 14.62 -9.08 -16.24
N MET A 151 13.66 -8.79 -17.14
CA MET A 151 13.98 -8.49 -18.52
C MET A 151 14.89 -7.26 -18.63
N LEU A 152 14.63 -6.23 -17.82
CA LEU A 152 15.50 -5.07 -17.70
C LEU A 152 16.88 -5.43 -17.15
N ASN A 153 16.97 -6.26 -16.10
CA ASN A 153 18.24 -6.76 -15.58
C ASN A 153 19.10 -7.43 -16.68
N ARG A 154 18.51 -8.37 -17.43
CA ARG A 154 19.20 -9.08 -18.52
C ARG A 154 19.60 -8.16 -19.68
N SER A 155 18.82 -7.12 -19.95
CA SER A 155 19.08 -6.17 -21.04
C SER A 155 20.35 -5.34 -20.84
N GLN A 156 20.86 -5.21 -19.61
CA GLN A 156 22.07 -4.43 -19.31
C GLN A 156 23.27 -4.86 -20.15
N LEU A 157 23.42 -6.18 -20.40
CA LEU A 157 24.52 -6.73 -21.18
C LEU A 157 24.44 -6.41 -22.68
N PHE A 158 23.25 -6.04 -23.17
CA PHE A 158 22.98 -5.88 -24.61
C PHE A 158 22.55 -4.47 -24.99
N MET A 159 22.59 -3.49 -24.08
CA MET A 159 22.07 -2.13 -24.33
C MET A 159 22.62 -1.46 -25.60
N ARG A 160 23.89 -1.74 -25.95
CA ARG A 160 24.54 -1.14 -27.13
C ARG A 160 24.10 -1.77 -28.47
N ILE A 161 23.63 -3.02 -28.44
CA ILE A 161 23.39 -3.83 -29.65
C ILE A 161 21.89 -4.10 -29.83
N ALA A 162 21.17 -4.28 -28.71
CA ALA A 162 19.75 -4.60 -28.66
C ALA A 162 19.03 -3.67 -27.66
N TRP A 163 19.08 -2.36 -27.90
CA TRP A 163 18.47 -1.33 -27.06
C TRP A 163 16.97 -1.57 -26.79
N TRP A 164 16.27 -2.20 -27.74
CA TRP A 164 14.84 -2.52 -27.63
C TRP A 164 14.53 -3.49 -26.48
N MET A 165 15.49 -4.32 -26.07
CA MET A 165 15.32 -5.24 -24.94
C MET A 165 15.15 -4.50 -23.61
N ALA A 166 15.68 -3.28 -23.48
CA ALA A 166 15.44 -2.42 -22.32
C ALA A 166 14.16 -1.58 -22.50
N VAL A 167 13.95 -1.04 -23.70
CA VAL A 167 12.86 -0.09 -23.97
C VAL A 167 11.48 -0.75 -23.84
N PHE A 168 11.25 -1.94 -24.40
CA PHE A 168 9.91 -2.53 -24.35
C PHE A 168 9.46 -2.93 -22.94
N PRO A 169 10.26 -3.65 -22.12
CA PRO A 169 9.87 -3.93 -20.74
C PRO A 169 9.70 -2.66 -19.91
N GLY A 170 10.56 -1.65 -20.12
CA GLY A 170 10.43 -0.35 -19.47
C GLY A 170 9.12 0.37 -19.82
N LEU A 171 8.74 0.37 -21.11
CA LEU A 171 7.47 0.94 -21.56
C LEU A 171 6.27 0.18 -21.01
N MET A 172 6.33 -1.16 -20.92
CA MET A 172 5.23 -1.94 -20.34
C MET A 172 5.04 -1.64 -18.85
N ILE A 173 6.13 -1.51 -18.08
CA ILE A 173 6.07 -1.05 -16.68
C ILE A 173 5.47 0.35 -16.61
N PHE A 174 5.99 1.29 -17.43
CA PHE A 174 5.52 2.68 -17.46
C PHE A 174 4.02 2.76 -17.76
N LEU A 175 3.56 2.14 -18.84
CA LEU A 175 2.15 2.16 -19.24
C LEU A 175 1.26 1.52 -18.18
N THR A 176 1.67 0.39 -17.61
CA THR A 176 0.90 -0.29 -16.55
C THR A 176 0.75 0.60 -15.32
N VAL A 177 1.85 1.20 -14.86
CA VAL A 177 1.87 2.10 -13.71
C VAL A 177 1.05 3.36 -14.01
N LEU A 178 1.19 3.95 -15.19
CA LEU A 178 0.41 5.11 -15.61
C LEU A 178 -1.08 4.80 -15.63
N SER A 179 -1.49 3.70 -16.27
CA SER A 179 -2.90 3.28 -16.31
C SER A 179 -3.47 3.06 -14.92
N LEU A 180 -2.73 2.42 -14.01
CA LEU A 180 -3.18 2.20 -12.63
C LEU A 180 -3.31 3.51 -11.83
N ASN A 181 -2.39 4.46 -12.02
CA ASN A 181 -2.51 5.78 -11.39
C ASN A 181 -3.72 6.53 -11.93
N LEU A 182 -3.92 6.56 -13.25
CA LEU A 182 -5.08 7.21 -13.88
C LEU A 182 -6.42 6.59 -13.42
N ILE A 183 -6.47 5.26 -13.25
CA ILE A 183 -7.63 4.59 -12.67
C ILE A 183 -7.84 5.03 -11.21
N GLY A 184 -6.75 5.14 -10.43
CA GLY A 184 -6.81 5.61 -9.05
C GLY A 184 -7.30 7.05 -8.93
N ASP A 185 -6.83 7.94 -9.82
CA ASP A 185 -7.26 9.33 -9.90
C ASP A 185 -8.74 9.43 -10.33
N GLY A 186 -9.15 8.68 -11.35
CA GLY A 186 -10.55 8.62 -11.76
C GLY A 186 -11.48 8.07 -10.67
N LEU A 187 -10.99 7.10 -9.89
CA LEU A 187 -11.72 6.60 -8.72
C LEU A 187 -11.80 7.66 -7.61
N ASN A 188 -10.73 8.42 -7.38
CA ASN A 188 -10.72 9.54 -6.45
C ASN A 188 -11.75 10.60 -6.83
N ASP A 189 -11.84 10.93 -8.12
CA ASP A 189 -12.78 11.92 -8.63
C ASP A 189 -14.24 11.44 -8.51
N ALA A 190 -14.49 10.16 -8.76
CA ALA A 190 -15.82 9.57 -8.63
C ALA A 190 -16.29 9.43 -7.17
N LEU A 191 -15.35 9.24 -6.24
CA LEU A 191 -15.64 8.95 -4.84
C LEU A 191 -15.51 10.16 -3.89
N ASN A 192 -14.91 11.27 -4.34
CA ASN A 192 -14.91 12.52 -3.58
C ASN A 192 -16.21 13.30 -3.80
N PRO A 193 -17.09 13.41 -2.80
CA PRO A 193 -18.21 14.33 -2.85
C PRO A 193 -17.67 15.72 -2.51
N ARG A 194 -17.62 16.62 -3.50
CA ARG A 194 -17.52 18.05 -3.21
C ARG A 194 -18.87 18.58 -2.73
#